data_AF-A0A2T2T488-F1
#
_entry.id   AF-A0A2T2T488-F1
#
_cell.length_a   1.000
_cell.length_b   1.000
_cell.length_c   1.000
_cell.angle_alpha   90.00
_cell.angle_beta   90.00
_cell.angle_gamma   90.00
#
_symmetry.space_group_name_H-M   'P 1'
#
loop_
_entity.id
_entity.type
_entity.pdbx_description
1 polymer ?
#
loop_
_entity_poly.entity_id
_entity_poly.type
_entity_poly.pdbx_seq_one_letter_code
_entity_poly.pdbx_strand_id
1 'polypeptide(L)'
;MSERTETMTKEDVARRVAEKMDRPLYKAKPWVRAVLGAMGDLMMEADPERRLELRDFGVFEVKKTKAKPSARNPQTNETVFVPSRRKAHFKPGKRIREVLKTPLRDLGYSVPEDSADAPDSNPDGE
;
A
#
# COMPACT_ATOMS: atom_id res chain seq x y z
N MET A 1 -5.68 6.99 -22.92
CA MET A 1 -6.31 5.99 -22.03
C MET A 1 -5.30 5.67 -20.95
N SER A 2 -5.60 5.93 -19.68
CA SER A 2 -4.64 5.69 -18.58
C SER A 2 -4.39 4.18 -18.48
N GLU A 3 -3.13 3.76 -18.66
CA GLU A 3 -2.72 2.37 -18.44
C GLU A 3 -3.04 1.98 -17.00
N ARG A 4 -3.94 1.00 -16.83
CA ARG A 4 -4.30 0.52 -15.49
C ARG A 4 -3.11 -0.22 -14.91
N THR A 5 -2.71 0.16 -13.70
CA THR A 5 -1.71 -0.56 -12.92
C THR A 5 -2.07 -2.04 -12.81
N GLU A 6 -1.08 -2.93 -12.98
CA GLU A 6 -1.26 -4.37 -12.83
C GLU A 6 -1.85 -4.69 -11.44
N THR A 7 -2.93 -5.48 -11.42
CA THR A 7 -3.60 -5.88 -10.18
C THR A 7 -3.14 -7.28 -9.77
N MET A 8 -2.44 -7.37 -8.65
CA MET A 8 -2.11 -8.63 -7.98
C MET A 8 -3.20 -9.00 -6.98
N THR A 9 -3.61 -10.26 -6.96
CA THR A 9 -4.70 -10.78 -6.12
C THR A 9 -4.20 -11.67 -4.99
N LYS A 10 -5.12 -12.05 -4.09
CA LYS A 10 -4.86 -13.08 -3.06
C LYS A 10 -4.43 -14.42 -3.66
N GLU A 11 -4.89 -14.76 -4.86
CA GLU A 11 -4.48 -16.00 -5.54
C GLU A 11 -3.02 -15.95 -5.98
N ASP A 12 -2.54 -14.78 -6.42
CA ASP A 12 -1.13 -14.59 -6.79
C ASP A 12 -0.20 -14.71 -5.57
N VAL A 13 -0.63 -14.17 -4.42
CA VAL A 13 0.06 -14.39 -3.14
C VAL A 13 0.10 -15.88 -2.79
N ALA A 14 -1.03 -16.58 -2.91
CA ALA A 14 -1.09 -18.02 -2.62
C ALA A 14 -0.19 -18.85 -3.56
N ARG A 15 -0.10 -18.47 -4.84
CA ARG A 15 0.81 -19.09 -5.81
C ARG A 15 2.27 -18.90 -5.40
N ARG A 16 2.67 -17.69 -5.02
CA ARG A 16 4.05 -17.42 -4.53
C ARG A 16 4.38 -18.19 -3.26
N VAL A 17 3.42 -18.36 -2.35
CA VAL A 17 3.60 -19.18 -1.13
C VAL A 17 3.74 -20.66 -1.49
N ALA A 18 2.91 -21.17 -2.40
CA ALA A 18 2.97 -22.55 -2.87
C ALA A 18 4.34 -22.91 -3.45
N GLU A 19 4.86 -22.04 -4.33
CA GLU A 19 6.20 -22.16 -4.94
C GLU A 19 7.31 -22.20 -3.88
N LYS A 20 7.31 -21.24 -2.95
CA LYS A 20 8.36 -21.15 -1.91
C LYS A 20 8.37 -22.34 -0.96
N MET A 21 7.21 -22.96 -0.75
CA MET A 21 7.05 -24.06 0.20
C MET A 21 7.13 -25.43 -0.48
N ASP A 22 7.31 -25.49 -1.80
CA ASP A 22 7.22 -26.69 -2.62
C ASP A 22 5.93 -27.50 -2.33
N ARG A 23 4.79 -26.80 -2.34
CA ARG A 23 3.47 -27.38 -2.09
C ARG A 23 2.50 -27.08 -3.22
N PRO A 24 1.52 -27.96 -3.48
CA PRO A 24 0.42 -27.65 -4.40
C PRO A 24 -0.37 -26.40 -3.97
N LEU A 25 -0.79 -25.60 -4.95
CA LEU A 25 -1.54 -24.35 -4.73
C LEU A 25 -2.77 -24.53 -3.83
N TYR A 26 -3.52 -25.62 -4.00
CA TYR A 26 -4.73 -25.87 -3.19
C TYR A 26 -4.42 -26.00 -1.68
N LYS A 27 -3.20 -26.41 -1.30
CA LYS A 27 -2.75 -26.47 0.11
C LYS A 27 -2.36 -25.09 0.64
N ALA A 28 -1.77 -24.23 -0.20
CA ALA A 28 -1.35 -22.89 0.20
C ALA A 28 -2.52 -21.90 0.34
N LYS A 29 -3.55 -22.01 -0.52
CA LYS A 29 -4.76 -21.15 -0.51
C LYS A 29 -5.38 -20.97 0.89
N PRO A 30 -5.68 -22.04 1.67
CA PRO A 30 -6.26 -21.88 3.00
C PRO A 30 -5.31 -21.22 4.00
N TRP A 31 -4.01 -21.45 3.92
CA TRP A 31 -3.02 -20.80 4.81
C TRP A 31 -2.97 -19.29 4.58
N VAL A 32 -2.89 -18.85 3.31
CA VAL A 32 -2.90 -17.41 2.98
C VAL A 32 -4.21 -16.77 3.43
N ARG A 33 -5.35 -17.43 3.21
CA ARG A 33 -6.65 -16.96 3.70
C ARG A 33 -6.66 -16.79 5.22
N ALA A 34 -6.16 -17.79 5.96
CA ALA A 34 -6.15 -17.76 7.41
C ALA A 34 -5.29 -16.63 7.97
N VAL A 35 -4.08 -16.42 7.43
CA VAL A 35 -3.19 -15.33 7.86
C VAL A 35 -3.83 -13.97 7.61
N LEU A 36 -4.37 -13.73 6.39
CA LEU A 36 -5.01 -12.46 6.07
C LEU A 36 -6.28 -12.21 6.90
N GLY A 37 -7.05 -13.26 7.18
CA GLY A 37 -8.20 -13.21 8.07
C GLY A 37 -7.80 -12.80 9.49
N ALA A 38 -6.86 -13.53 10.09
CA ALA A 38 -6.37 -13.25 11.44
C ALA A 38 -5.79 -11.83 11.57
N MET A 39 -5.06 -11.35 10.57
CA MET A 39 -4.59 -9.95 10.55
C MET A 39 -5.75 -8.95 10.55
N GLY A 40 -6.79 -9.21 9.74
CA GLY A 40 -8.00 -8.39 9.69
C GLY A 40 -8.73 -8.37 11.04
N ASP A 41 -8.94 -9.54 11.63
CA ASP A 41 -9.62 -9.70 12.93
C ASP A 41 -8.88 -8.93 14.03
N LEU A 42 -7.57 -9.13 14.13
CA LEU A 42 -6.71 -8.40 15.06
C LEU A 42 -6.81 -6.87 14.87
N MET A 43 -6.98 -6.38 13.65
CA MET A 43 -7.15 -4.94 13.39
C MET A 43 -8.55 -4.44 13.76
N MET A 44 -9.61 -5.23 13.53
CA MET A 44 -10.99 -4.85 13.86
C MET A 44 -11.21 -4.78 15.38
N GLU A 45 -10.61 -5.71 16.11
CA GLU A 45 -10.62 -5.78 17.57
C GLU A 45 -9.78 -4.71 18.28
N ALA A 46 -9.07 -3.84 17.55
CA ALA A 46 -8.25 -2.80 18.15
C ALA A 46 -9.11 -1.82 18.99
N ASP A 47 -8.78 -1.63 20.26
CA ASP A 47 -9.51 -0.71 21.13
C ASP A 47 -8.57 0.20 21.94
N PRO A 48 -8.52 1.52 21.65
CA PRO A 48 -8.92 2.16 20.39
C PRO A 48 -7.88 1.97 19.27
N GLU A 49 -6.66 1.58 19.64
CA GLU A 49 -5.50 1.51 18.75
C GLU A 49 -4.79 0.17 18.95
N ARG A 50 -4.14 -0.33 17.90
CA ARG A 50 -3.35 -1.56 17.97
C ARG A 50 -2.21 -1.49 16.98
N ARG A 51 -1.07 -2.08 17.35
CA ARG A 51 0.11 -2.18 16.51
C ARG A 51 0.46 -3.65 16.29
N LEU A 52 0.38 -4.12 15.05
CA LEU A 52 0.77 -5.46 14.63
C LEU A 52 2.12 -5.36 13.95
N GLU A 53 3.16 -5.91 14.57
CA GLU A 53 4.50 -5.95 14.00
C GLU A 53 4.80 -7.31 13.40
N LEU A 54 5.13 -7.32 12.12
CA LEU A 54 5.63 -8.48 11.39
C LEU A 54 7.08 -8.18 11.02
N ARG A 55 8.03 -8.70 11.82
CA ARG A 55 9.47 -8.47 11.62
C ARG A 55 9.86 -8.81 10.19
N ASP A 56 10.77 -8.03 9.62
CA ASP A 56 11.26 -8.13 8.23
C ASP A 56 10.23 -7.83 7.13
N PHE A 57 8.95 -7.66 7.48
CA PHE A 57 7.88 -7.28 6.57
C PHE A 57 7.43 -5.83 6.79
N GLY A 58 7.00 -5.48 8.01
CA GLY A 58 6.51 -4.15 8.32
C GLY A 58 5.58 -4.12 9.53
N VAL A 59 4.91 -2.97 9.70
CA VAL A 59 4.02 -2.70 10.83
C VAL A 59 2.67 -2.25 10.33
N PHE A 60 1.60 -2.88 10.81
CA PHE A 60 0.23 -2.39 10.64
C PHE A 60 -0.21 -1.68 11.92
N GLU A 61 -0.74 -0.49 11.78
CA GLU A 61 -1.22 0.35 12.88
C GLU A 61 -2.68 0.69 12.67
N VAL A 62 -3.51 0.44 13.68
CA VAL A 62 -4.84 1.03 13.80
C VAL A 62 -4.69 2.28 14.66
N LYS A 63 -5.03 3.45 14.09
CA LYS A 63 -4.80 4.76 14.72
C LYS A 63 -6.02 5.66 14.66
N LYS A 64 -6.18 6.52 15.66
CA LYS A 64 -7.19 7.59 15.64
C LYS A 64 -6.84 8.66 14.60
N THR A 65 -7.87 9.20 13.96
CA THR A 65 -7.78 10.37 13.08
C THR A 65 -8.65 11.48 13.60
N LYS A 66 -8.16 12.71 13.51
CA LYS A 66 -8.96 13.91 13.81
C LYS A 66 -10.13 14.03 12.84
N ALA A 67 -11.22 14.63 13.32
CA ALA A 67 -12.32 15.03 12.45
C ALA A 67 -11.81 16.01 11.39
N LYS A 68 -12.36 15.93 10.17
CA LYS A 68 -12.09 16.88 9.09
C LYS A 68 -13.39 17.65 8.81
N PRO A 69 -13.49 18.91 9.27
CA PRO A 69 -14.70 19.70 9.11
C PRO A 69 -14.95 20.16 7.67
N SER A 70 -13.91 20.17 6.83
CA SER A 70 -13.96 20.71 5.47
C SER A 70 -13.58 19.68 4.40
N ALA A 71 -13.96 18.41 4.56
CA ALA A 71 -13.75 17.45 3.47
C ALA A 71 -14.65 17.83 2.30
N ARG A 72 -14.18 17.70 1.06
CA ARG A 72 -15.01 17.96 -0.13
C ARG A 72 -15.43 16.66 -0.78
N ASN A 73 -16.70 16.57 -1.18
CA ASN A 73 -17.14 15.50 -2.07
C ASN A 73 -16.48 15.71 -3.44
N PRO A 74 -15.64 14.78 -3.95
CA PRO A 74 -14.98 14.97 -5.25
C PRO A 74 -15.94 15.09 -6.43
N GLN A 75 -17.17 14.57 -6.31
CA GLN A 75 -18.16 14.59 -7.38
C GLN A 75 -19.00 15.87 -7.38
N THR A 76 -19.36 16.40 -6.21
CA THR A 76 -20.27 17.56 -6.07
C THR A 76 -19.58 18.84 -5.59
N ASN A 77 -18.33 18.75 -5.14
CA ASN A 77 -17.53 19.83 -4.54
C ASN A 77 -18.11 20.41 -3.24
N GLU A 78 -19.17 19.81 -2.69
CA GLU A 78 -19.80 20.22 -1.45
C GLU A 78 -18.94 19.88 -0.22
N THR A 79 -19.08 20.69 0.82
CA THR A 79 -18.37 20.46 2.08
C THR A 79 -19.11 19.41 2.92
N VAL A 80 -18.39 18.36 3.28
CA VAL A 80 -18.86 17.23 4.09
C VAL A 80 -18.04 17.16 5.38
N PHE A 81 -18.74 17.03 6.50
CA PHE A 81 -18.12 16.78 7.79
C PHE A 81 -17.70 15.32 7.91
N VAL A 82 -16.43 15.06 8.22
CA VAL A 82 -15.92 13.71 8.50
C VAL A 82 -15.56 13.61 9.99
N PRO A 83 -16.25 12.77 10.78
CA PRO A 83 -15.98 12.64 12.21
C PRO A 83 -14.61 11.97 12.47
N SER A 84 -14.12 12.11 13.71
CA SER A 84 -12.96 11.36 14.17
C SER A 84 -13.26 9.86 14.16
N ARG A 85 -12.33 9.07 13.64
CA ARG A 85 -12.48 7.61 13.51
C ARG A 85 -11.12 6.91 13.60
N ARG A 86 -11.14 5.58 13.52
CA ARG A 86 -9.93 4.77 13.36
C ARG A 86 -9.57 4.64 11.89
N LYS A 87 -8.27 4.58 11.57
CA LYS A 87 -7.74 4.21 10.25
C LYS A 87 -6.66 3.16 10.39
N ALA A 88 -6.53 2.31 9.37
CA ALA A 88 -5.36 1.46 9.18
C ALA A 88 -4.22 2.26 8.55
N HIS A 89 -2.98 1.92 8.91
CA HIS A 89 -1.78 2.44 8.29
C HIS A 89 -0.72 1.33 8.23
N PHE A 90 -0.12 1.10 7.07
CA PHE A 90 0.97 0.16 6.90
C PHE A 90 2.29 0.92 6.77
N LYS A 91 3.29 0.51 7.55
CA LYS A 91 4.67 0.98 7.46
C LYS A 91 5.54 -0.16 6.92
N PRO A 92 6.08 -0.06 5.69
CA PRO A 92 6.96 -1.10 5.16
C PRO A 92 8.23 -1.21 6.01
N GLY A 93 8.69 -2.44 6.19
CA GLY A 93 9.97 -2.75 6.82
C GLY A 93 11.16 -2.22 6.03
N LYS A 94 12.34 -2.20 6.64
CA LYS A 94 13.56 -1.61 6.05
C LYS A 94 13.84 -2.13 4.65
N ARG A 95 13.85 -3.45 4.46
CA ARG A 95 14.15 -4.08 3.16
C ARG A 95 13.22 -3.61 2.04
N ILE A 96 11.90 -3.58 2.29
CA ILE A 96 10.92 -3.13 1.30
C ILE A 96 11.14 -1.65 1.00
N ARG A 97 11.30 -0.84 2.06
CA ARG A 97 11.47 0.61 1.93
C ARG A 97 12.69 1.00 1.11
N GLU A 98 13.83 0.36 1.34
CA GLU A 98 15.06 0.71 0.61
C GLU A 98 14.97 0.35 -0.88
N VAL A 99 14.37 -0.80 -1.22
CA VAL A 99 14.15 -1.18 -2.63
C VAL A 99 13.19 -0.22 -3.33
N LEU A 100 12.10 0.19 -2.66
CA LEU A 100 11.11 1.11 -3.24
C LEU A 100 11.60 2.57 -3.33
N LYS A 101 12.72 2.91 -2.68
CA LYS A 101 13.31 4.24 -2.73
C LYS A 101 14.30 4.41 -3.88
N THR A 102 14.67 3.34 -4.59
CA THR A 102 15.55 3.46 -5.75
C THR A 102 14.90 4.40 -6.77
N PRO A 103 15.59 5.48 -7.19
CA PRO A 103 15.08 6.42 -8.16
C PRO A 103 14.60 5.74 -9.44
N LEU A 104 13.49 6.22 -10.02
CA LEU A 104 12.91 5.64 -11.23
C LEU A 104 13.91 5.62 -12.39
N ARG A 105 14.71 6.69 -12.54
CA ARG A 105 15.77 6.79 -13.54
C ARG A 105 16.83 5.68 -13.40
N ASP A 106 17.20 5.32 -12.18
CA ASP A 106 18.20 4.28 -11.89
C ASP A 106 17.67 2.87 -12.22
N LEU A 107 16.34 2.74 -12.24
CA LEU A 107 15.64 1.50 -12.61
C LEU A 107 15.27 1.47 -14.11
N GLY A 108 15.62 2.51 -14.88
CA GLY A 108 15.29 2.62 -16.30
C GLY A 108 13.80 2.89 -16.58
N TYR A 109 13.04 3.33 -15.58
CA TYR A 109 11.64 3.74 -15.76
C TYR A 109 11.56 5.21 -16.22
N SER A 110 10.48 5.55 -16.93
CA SER A 110 10.15 6.94 -17.25
C SER A 110 9.94 7.74 -15.97
N VAL A 111 10.61 8.90 -15.89
CA VAL A 111 10.39 9.86 -14.81
C VAL A 111 9.12 10.68 -15.13
N PRO A 112 8.19 10.89 -14.18
CA PRO A 112 7.02 11.73 -14.41
C PRO A 112 7.41 13.14 -14.85
N GLU A 113 6.66 13.73 -15.80
CA GLU A 113 6.95 15.04 -16.38
C GLU A 113 6.90 16.18 -15.35
N ASP A 114 6.10 16.04 -14.30
CA ASP A 114 6.00 17.00 -13.19
C ASP A 114 7.04 16.76 -12.09
N SER A 115 7.93 15.78 -12.27
CA SER A 115 8.99 15.49 -11.31
C SER A 115 10.10 16.52 -11.39
N ALA A 116 10.59 16.95 -10.23
CA ALA A 116 11.73 17.87 -10.12
C ALA A 116 13.05 17.30 -10.68
N ASP A 117 13.10 15.99 -10.94
CA ASP A 117 14.22 15.31 -11.59
C ASP A 117 13.93 14.82 -13.00
N ALA A 118 12.83 15.28 -13.61
CA ALA A 118 12.64 15.14 -15.04
C ALA A 118 13.78 15.87 -15.78
N PRO A 119 14.31 15.33 -16.88
CA PRO A 119 15.29 16.04 -17.69
C PRO A 119 14.68 17.37 -18.16
N ASP A 120 15.40 18.48 -18.00
CA ASP A 120 14.97 19.79 -18.50
C ASP A 120 14.60 19.64 -19.98
N SER A 121 13.34 19.91 -20.31
CA SER A 121 12.85 19.83 -21.69
C SER A 121 13.33 20.99 -22.57
N ASN A 122 14.46 21.62 -22.23
CA ASN A 122 15.04 22.72 -22.99
C ASN A 122 16.51 22.46 -23.33
N PRO A 123 16.80 21.74 -24.43
CA PRO A 123 18.17 21.58 -24.91
C PRO A 123 18.71 22.83 -25.63
N ASP A 124 17.84 23.79 -26.00
CA ASP A 124 18.23 24.98 -26.75
C ASP A 124 17.77 26.25 -26.00
N GLY A 125 18.64 26.76 -25.14
CA GLY A 125 18.61 28.16 -24.77
C GLY A 125 19.30 28.99 -25.85
N GLU A 126 18.58 29.31 -26.92
CA GLU A 126 18.82 30.47 -27.81
C GLU A 126 17.60 31.38 -27.84
#